data_AF-A0A7V2Y9H6-F1
#
_entry.id   AF-A0A7V2Y9H6-F1
#
_cell.length_a   1.000
_cell.length_b   1.000
_cell.length_c   1.000
_cell.angle_alpha   90.00
_cell.angle_beta   90.00
_cell.angle_gamma   90.00
#
_symmetry.space_group_name_H-M   'P 1'
#
loop_
_entity.id
_entity.type
_entity.pdbx_description
1 polymer ?
#
loop_
_entity_poly.entity_id
_entity_poly.type
_entity_poly.pdbx_seq_one_letter_code
_entity_poly.pdbx_strand_id
1 'polypeptide(L)'
;MRITLRSGKPGSAMRKPLSSAVRRNRDIMKMKSKLGGAALILLGLLFIVFAWGGHFQSERIMDKGDRVVATVTDKKIERSRPGAPLSDASERSASVTINYNLYYTFKINDGNAIEGRYPIRKETYDRLKIGDSIEVAYERNNPNHSFPVGEGSLVSPAMPAALSVLGLVAIIVGGYLFRGSRPPRRETMQAAGPREDIRVLRLLEKIKSHSAAIAFGSYQSQVVFSDGRLMEMADSLPAAIEVLRDLFANRLSEDSIKRVLPADHGGKAEKVEVERKVSGNYQISTRTHTCIVDEVYYDYLKMRYPRAEVFSYGPAKPIAFYQDGILRAVVMPMRG
;
A
#
# COMPACT_ATOMS: atom_id res chain seq x y z
N MET A 1 -4.65 81.39 -11.49
CA MET A 1 -4.46 80.63 -10.23
C MET A 1 -4.38 79.15 -10.61
N ARG A 2 -3.19 78.54 -10.56
CA ARG A 2 -2.89 77.19 -11.08
C ARG A 2 -2.67 76.26 -9.88
N ILE A 3 -3.53 75.27 -9.70
CA ILE A 3 -3.42 74.28 -8.61
C ILE A 3 -2.78 73.02 -9.20
N THR A 4 -1.53 72.76 -8.84
CA THR A 4 -0.78 71.54 -9.14
C THR A 4 -1.10 70.45 -8.12
N LEU A 5 -1.74 69.36 -8.55
CA LEU A 5 -1.92 68.13 -7.77
C LEU A 5 -0.67 67.24 -7.92
N ARG A 6 0.00 66.99 -6.78
CA ARG A 6 1.20 66.17 -6.64
C ARG A 6 0.78 64.71 -6.41
N SER A 7 1.07 63.83 -7.36
CA SER A 7 0.86 62.38 -7.25
C SER A 7 1.94 61.75 -6.35
N GLY A 8 1.51 61.17 -5.22
CA GLY A 8 2.36 60.37 -4.34
C GLY A 8 2.32 58.88 -4.74
N LYS A 9 3.48 58.29 -5.06
CA LYS A 9 3.69 56.84 -5.16
C LYS A 9 3.81 56.23 -3.76
N PRO A 10 3.12 55.13 -3.42
CA PRO A 10 3.46 54.34 -2.25
C PRO A 10 4.31 53.11 -2.61
N GLY A 11 5.47 53.03 -1.95
CA GLY A 11 5.94 51.80 -1.30
C GLY A 11 6.60 50.71 -2.14
N SER A 12 7.90 50.82 -2.37
CA SER A 12 8.75 49.65 -2.67
C SER A 12 8.87 48.76 -1.41
N ALA A 13 8.24 47.58 -1.43
CA ALA A 13 8.33 46.60 -0.36
C ALA A 13 9.76 46.03 -0.24
N MET A 14 10.43 46.38 0.85
CA MET A 14 11.75 45.90 1.25
C MET A 14 11.68 44.40 1.63
N ARG A 15 12.23 43.52 0.78
CA ARG A 15 12.36 42.09 1.10
C ARG A 15 13.42 41.90 2.19
N LYS A 16 12.99 41.54 3.41
CA LYS A 16 13.89 41.14 4.50
C LYS A 16 14.72 39.91 4.08
N PRO A 17 16.04 39.90 4.30
CA PRO A 17 16.87 38.71 4.03
C PRO A 17 16.52 37.59 5.01
N LEU A 18 16.37 36.36 4.51
CA LEU A 18 16.18 35.17 5.35
C LEU A 18 17.37 35.02 6.31
N SER A 19 17.07 34.98 7.61
CA SER A 19 18.01 34.70 8.69
C SER A 19 18.92 33.50 8.37
N SER A 20 20.23 33.67 8.59
CA SER A 20 21.29 32.67 8.39
C SER A 20 21.03 31.33 9.10
N ALA A 21 20.20 31.34 10.15
CA ALA A 21 19.77 30.14 10.88
C ALA A 21 18.85 29.24 10.02
N VAL A 22 17.98 29.82 9.17
CA VAL A 22 17.07 29.07 8.30
C VAL A 22 17.82 28.35 7.18
N ARG A 23 18.94 28.93 6.71
CA ARG A 23 19.80 28.33 5.69
C ARG A 23 20.56 27.12 6.25
N ARG A 24 21.11 27.25 7.46
CA ARG A 24 21.87 26.18 8.15
C ARG A 24 21.00 24.95 8.45
N ASN A 25 19.76 25.13 8.90
CA ASN A 25 18.82 24.03 9.14
C ASN A 25 18.43 23.27 7.85
N ARG A 26 18.36 23.97 6.71
CA ARG A 26 18.03 23.36 5.41
C ARG A 26 19.14 22.43 4.91
N ASP A 27 20.40 22.80 5.11
CA ASP A 27 21.53 22.02 4.63
C ASP A 27 21.75 20.75 5.47
N ILE A 28 21.55 20.84 6.79
CA ILE A 28 21.59 19.69 7.70
C ILE A 28 20.50 18.66 7.35
N MET A 29 19.27 19.11 7.03
CA MET A 29 18.18 18.21 6.64
C MET A 29 18.47 17.47 5.32
N LYS A 30 19.04 18.16 4.33
CA LYS A 30 19.43 17.55 3.05
C LYS A 30 20.56 16.54 3.19
N MET A 31 21.50 16.78 4.09
CA MET A 31 22.60 15.86 4.35
C MET A 31 22.10 14.56 5.01
N LYS A 32 21.21 14.67 6.00
CA LYS A 32 20.59 13.52 6.67
C LYS A 32 19.75 12.66 5.72
N SER A 33 18.96 13.26 4.83
CA SER A 33 18.14 12.52 3.87
C SER A 33 18.98 11.76 2.84
N LYS A 34 20.07 12.38 2.37
CA LYS A 34 21.00 11.73 1.44
C LYS A 34 21.70 10.54 2.07
N LEU A 35 22.17 10.69 3.30
CA LEU A 35 22.85 9.62 4.03
C LEU A 35 21.91 8.43 4.27
N GLY A 36 20.67 8.70 4.68
CA GLY A 36 19.65 7.66 4.84
C GLY A 36 19.29 6.96 3.53
N GLY A 37 19.21 7.71 2.43
CA GLY A 37 18.97 7.14 1.11
C GLY A 37 20.09 6.21 0.64
N ALA A 38 21.34 6.61 0.80
CA ALA A 38 22.50 5.77 0.45
C ALA A 38 22.53 4.45 1.23
N ALA A 39 22.25 4.50 2.53
CA ALA A 39 22.21 3.32 3.38
C ALA A 39 21.13 2.31 2.92
N LEU A 40 19.95 2.80 2.55
CA LEU A 40 18.85 1.97 2.03
C LEU A 40 19.19 1.30 0.69
N ILE A 41 19.87 2.02 -0.22
CA ILE A 41 20.30 1.45 -1.50
C ILE A 41 21.30 0.31 -1.26
N LEU A 42 22.31 0.55 -0.42
CA LEU A 42 23.32 -0.47 -0.09
C LEU A 42 22.67 -1.71 0.53
N LEU A 43 21.72 -1.51 1.45
CA LEU A 43 20.99 -2.60 2.08
C LEU A 43 20.19 -3.41 1.05
N GLY A 44 19.47 -2.73 0.15
CA GLY A 44 18.68 -3.40 -0.89
C GLY A 44 19.54 -4.20 -1.89
N LEU A 45 20.69 -3.67 -2.28
CA LEU A 45 21.65 -4.40 -3.12
C LEU A 45 22.19 -5.64 -2.42
N LEU A 46 22.50 -5.51 -1.13
CA LEU A 46 22.99 -6.62 -0.32
C LEU A 46 21.95 -7.76 -0.25
N PHE A 47 20.67 -7.44 -0.04
CA PHE A 47 19.59 -8.44 -0.08
C PHE A 47 19.52 -9.19 -1.40
N ILE A 48 19.62 -8.50 -2.54
CA ILE A 48 19.56 -9.13 -3.87
C ILE A 48 20.78 -10.04 -4.08
N VAL A 49 21.98 -9.57 -3.75
CA VAL A 49 23.21 -10.36 -3.91
C VAL A 49 23.18 -11.62 -3.04
N PHE A 50 22.78 -11.51 -1.77
CA PHE A 50 22.70 -12.68 -0.88
C PHE A 50 21.58 -13.64 -1.29
N ALA A 51 20.42 -13.13 -1.71
CA ALA A 51 19.29 -13.95 -2.14
C ALA A 51 19.66 -14.84 -3.34
N TRP A 52 20.34 -14.28 -4.34
CA TRP A 52 20.68 -15.00 -5.56
C TRP A 52 22.05 -15.70 -5.50
N GLY A 53 23.00 -15.17 -4.73
CA GLY A 53 24.33 -15.77 -4.59
C GLY A 53 24.28 -17.20 -4.04
N GLY A 54 23.43 -17.44 -3.03
CA GLY A 54 23.21 -18.80 -2.51
C GLY A 54 22.54 -19.72 -3.54
N HIS A 55 21.56 -19.21 -4.29
CA HIS A 55 20.83 -20.00 -5.29
C HIS A 55 21.74 -20.45 -6.44
N PHE A 56 22.53 -19.52 -7.02
CA PHE A 56 23.43 -19.83 -8.12
C PHE A 56 24.59 -20.73 -7.70
N GLN A 57 25.04 -20.65 -6.44
CA GLN A 57 26.08 -21.55 -5.93
C GLN A 57 25.57 -23.00 -5.86
N SER A 58 24.32 -23.21 -5.42
CA SER A 58 23.70 -24.53 -5.42
C SER A 58 23.46 -25.07 -6.83
N GLU A 59 22.96 -24.25 -7.76
CA GLU A 59 22.75 -24.68 -9.15
C GLU A 59 24.07 -25.03 -9.85
N ARG A 60 25.15 -24.29 -9.60
CA ARG A 60 26.45 -24.56 -10.21
C ARG A 60 27.01 -25.93 -9.82
N ILE A 61 26.73 -26.41 -8.62
CA ILE A 61 27.17 -27.75 -8.18
C ILE A 61 26.25 -28.84 -8.76
N MET A 62 24.95 -28.57 -8.87
CA MET A 62 24.02 -29.51 -9.51
C MET A 62 24.29 -29.69 -11.00
N ASP A 63 24.74 -28.64 -11.69
CA ASP A 63 24.98 -28.64 -13.14
C ASP A 63 26.45 -29.01 -13.50
N LYS A 64 27.42 -28.59 -12.68
CA LYS A 64 28.87 -28.71 -12.99
C LYS A 64 29.71 -29.40 -11.92
N GLY A 65 29.10 -29.92 -10.86
CA GLY A 65 29.79 -30.70 -9.83
C GLY A 65 30.27 -32.05 -10.35
N ASP A 66 31.31 -32.59 -9.72
CA ASP A 66 31.72 -33.98 -9.96
C ASP A 66 30.67 -34.92 -9.36
N ARG A 67 30.49 -36.09 -9.97
CA ARG A 67 29.47 -37.06 -9.56
C ARG A 67 30.10 -38.34 -9.05
N VAL A 68 29.49 -38.92 -8.01
CA VAL A 68 29.95 -40.15 -7.38
C VAL A 68 28.78 -40.93 -6.82
N VAL A 69 28.93 -42.25 -6.74
CA VAL A 69 27.94 -43.11 -6.09
C VAL A 69 28.19 -43.11 -4.58
N ALA A 70 27.18 -42.71 -3.82
CA ALA A 70 27.13 -42.78 -2.37
C ALA A 70 26.23 -43.93 -1.91
N THR A 71 26.45 -44.38 -0.69
CA THR A 71 25.59 -45.37 -0.01
C THR A 71 24.78 -44.69 1.07
N VAL A 72 23.47 -44.94 1.11
CA VAL A 72 22.58 -44.44 2.17
C VAL A 72 22.92 -45.14 3.48
N THR A 73 23.32 -44.37 4.48
CA THR A 73 23.71 -44.89 5.80
C THR A 73 22.59 -44.77 6.82
N ASP A 74 21.79 -43.71 6.75
CA ASP A 74 20.71 -43.47 7.70
C ASP A 74 19.63 -42.52 7.15
N LYS A 75 18.46 -42.52 7.79
CA LYS A 75 17.29 -41.70 7.46
C LYS A 75 16.61 -41.21 8.73
N LYS A 76 16.49 -39.89 8.92
CA LYS A 76 15.87 -39.30 10.12
C LYS A 76 14.82 -38.25 9.78
N ILE A 77 13.73 -38.25 10.55
CA ILE A 77 12.70 -37.21 10.49
C ILE A 77 12.95 -36.24 11.65
N GLU A 78 13.29 -35.00 11.32
CA GLU A 78 13.48 -33.94 12.31
C GLU A 78 12.29 -32.98 12.28
N ARG A 79 11.79 -32.61 13.45
CA ARG A 79 10.74 -31.60 13.59
C ARG A 79 11.37 -30.32 14.08
N SER A 80 11.53 -29.35 13.19
CA SER A 80 12.08 -28.06 13.53
C SER A 80 10.93 -27.07 13.76
N ARG A 81 10.83 -26.53 14.98
CA ARG A 81 10.03 -25.33 15.24
C ARG A 81 10.92 -24.14 14.82
N PRO A 82 10.50 -23.25 13.92
CA PRO A 82 11.29 -22.07 13.57
C PRO A 82 11.56 -21.26 14.83
N GLY A 83 12.83 -21.14 15.22
CA GLY A 83 13.23 -20.36 16.38
C GLY A 83 13.40 -18.89 16.02
N ALA A 84 12.57 -18.03 16.59
CA ALA A 84 12.96 -16.67 16.92
C ALA A 84 12.37 -16.33 18.31
N PRO A 85 13.19 -15.89 19.29
CA PRO A 85 12.69 -15.21 20.46
C PRO A 85 12.51 -13.73 20.09
N LEU A 86 11.29 -13.32 19.75
CA LEU A 86 10.92 -11.92 19.67
C LEU A 86 9.55 -11.76 20.32
N SER A 87 9.61 -11.27 21.56
CA SER A 87 8.59 -10.55 22.33
C SER A 87 7.13 -10.99 22.18
N ASP A 88 6.59 -11.43 23.33
CA ASP A 88 5.17 -11.51 23.72
C ASP A 88 4.14 -10.93 22.74
N ALA A 89 3.12 -11.76 22.47
CA ALA A 89 1.89 -11.50 21.73
C ALA A 89 1.88 -11.84 20.22
N SER A 90 2.01 -13.13 19.88
CA SER A 90 1.18 -13.77 18.84
C SER A 90 1.37 -15.31 18.80
N GLU A 91 0.96 -15.98 19.88
CA GLU A 91 0.80 -17.44 19.86
C GLU A 91 -0.47 -17.84 19.11
N ARG A 92 -0.40 -18.03 17.79
CA ARG A 92 -1.22 -18.99 17.03
C ARG A 92 -0.72 -19.08 15.59
N SER A 93 -0.27 -20.28 15.22
CA SER A 93 0.19 -20.69 13.86
C SER A 93 1.67 -20.48 13.53
N ALA A 94 2.58 -20.94 14.38
CA ALA A 94 3.90 -21.37 13.90
C ALA A 94 3.77 -22.80 13.35
N SER A 95 3.77 -22.96 12.02
CA SER A 95 3.76 -24.27 11.37
C SER A 95 4.99 -25.08 11.80
N VAL A 96 4.79 -26.28 12.34
CA VAL A 96 5.91 -27.22 12.58
C VAL A 96 6.44 -27.67 11.23
N THR A 97 7.70 -27.38 10.93
CA THR A 97 8.33 -27.85 9.69
C THR A 97 8.90 -29.24 9.93
N ILE A 98 8.41 -30.22 9.19
CA ILE A 98 8.93 -31.60 9.20
C ILE A 98 10.01 -31.71 8.12
N ASN A 99 11.24 -31.97 8.53
CA ASN A 99 12.39 -32.15 7.64
C ASN A 99 12.75 -33.63 7.57
N TYR A 100 12.68 -34.21 6.37
CA TYR A 100 13.13 -35.57 6.08
C TYR A 100 14.61 -35.51 5.71
N ASN A 101 15.51 -35.96 6.59
CA ASN A 101 16.95 -35.91 6.36
C ASN A 101 17.47 -37.28 5.92
N LEU A 102 18.30 -37.27 4.86
CA LEU A 102 19.07 -38.40 4.37
C LEU A 102 20.52 -38.27 4.81
N TYR A 103 21.09 -39.36 5.31
CA TYR A 103 22.52 -39.49 5.60
C TYR A 103 23.11 -40.51 4.62
N TYR A 104 24.25 -40.16 4.04
CA TYR A 104 24.91 -40.98 3.05
C TYR A 104 26.43 -40.85 3.18
N THR A 105 27.15 -41.82 2.64
CA THR A 105 28.62 -41.81 2.62
C THR A 105 29.13 -42.12 1.23
N PHE A 106 30.13 -41.37 0.77
CA PHE A 106 30.81 -41.62 -0.50
C PHE A 106 32.31 -41.52 -0.34
N LYS A 107 33.06 -42.06 -1.30
CA LYS A 107 34.52 -41.98 -1.34
C LYS A 107 34.96 -41.16 -2.53
N ILE A 108 35.86 -40.22 -2.30
CA ILE A 108 36.56 -39.50 -3.36
C ILE A 108 37.86 -40.22 -3.72
N ASN A 109 38.50 -39.84 -4.82
CA ASN A 109 39.70 -40.50 -5.35
C ASN A 109 40.86 -40.63 -4.34
N ASP A 110 40.90 -39.77 -3.31
CA ASP A 110 41.87 -39.84 -2.21
C ASP A 110 41.56 -40.91 -1.15
N GLY A 111 40.53 -41.73 -1.35
CA GLY A 111 40.17 -42.89 -0.51
C GLY A 111 39.41 -42.56 0.78
N ASN A 112 39.36 -41.29 1.18
CA ASN A 112 38.62 -40.84 2.36
C ASN A 112 37.10 -40.97 2.16
N ALA A 113 36.44 -41.57 3.15
CA ALA A 113 34.99 -41.61 3.23
C ALA A 113 34.47 -40.27 3.77
N ILE A 114 33.55 -39.65 3.03
CA ILE A 114 32.90 -38.40 3.39
C ILE A 114 31.45 -38.70 3.71
N GLU A 115 31.01 -38.21 4.87
CA GLU A 115 29.62 -38.28 5.29
C GLU A 115 28.88 -37.03 4.81
N GLY A 116 27.77 -37.26 4.11
CA GLY A 116 26.87 -36.22 3.64
C GLY A 116 25.54 -36.28 4.38
N ARG A 117 24.97 -35.11 4.60
CA ARG A 117 23.61 -34.94 5.13
C ARG A 117 22.85 -34.00 4.21
N TYR A 118 21.67 -34.43 3.75
CA TYR A 118 20.83 -33.58 2.90
C TYR A 118 19.34 -33.76 3.25
N PRO A 119 18.57 -32.67 3.41
CA PRO A 119 17.12 -32.77 3.47
C PRO A 119 16.61 -33.30 2.12
N ILE A 120 15.59 -34.13 2.09
CA ILE A 120 15.01 -34.68 0.87
C ILE A 120 13.48 -34.57 0.90
N ARG A 121 12.83 -34.72 -0.26
CA ARG A 121 11.37 -34.75 -0.33
C ARG A 121 10.83 -36.02 0.32
N LYS A 122 9.61 -35.94 0.84
CA LYS A 122 8.94 -37.08 1.50
C LYS A 122 8.83 -38.28 0.56
N GLU A 123 8.52 -38.04 -0.71
CA GLU A 123 8.33 -39.10 -1.71
C GLU A 123 9.63 -39.87 -1.95
N THR A 124 10.78 -39.19 -1.97
CA THR A 124 12.09 -39.84 -2.09
C THR A 124 12.47 -40.55 -0.80
N TYR A 125 12.18 -39.93 0.34
CA TYR A 125 12.39 -40.53 1.65
C TYR A 125 11.62 -41.85 1.76
N ASP A 126 10.36 -41.91 1.36
CA ASP A 126 9.55 -43.13 1.49
C ASP A 126 10.02 -44.26 0.57
N ARG A 127 10.73 -43.95 -0.53
CA ARG A 127 11.22 -44.94 -1.51
C ARG A 127 12.62 -45.49 -1.17
N LEU A 128 13.51 -44.64 -0.66
CA LEU A 128 14.90 -45.02 -0.36
C LEU A 128 15.00 -45.93 0.86
N LYS A 129 15.88 -46.91 0.81
CA LYS A 129 16.23 -47.80 1.92
C LYS A 129 17.68 -47.57 2.34
N ILE A 130 17.97 -47.89 3.60
CA ILE A 130 19.34 -47.90 4.12
C ILE A 130 20.12 -48.98 3.36
N GLY A 131 21.32 -48.65 2.88
CA GLY A 131 22.14 -49.49 2.02
C GLY A 131 21.94 -49.25 0.52
N ASP A 132 20.92 -48.47 0.11
CA ASP A 132 20.73 -48.13 -1.30
C ASP A 132 21.90 -47.27 -1.82
N SER A 133 22.19 -47.42 -3.11
CA SER A 133 23.16 -46.60 -3.82
C SER A 133 22.47 -45.41 -4.48
N ILE A 134 22.98 -44.20 -4.25
CA ILE A 134 22.47 -42.95 -4.81
C ILE A 134 23.60 -42.20 -5.52
N GLU A 135 23.26 -41.45 -6.57
CA GLU A 135 24.23 -40.55 -7.21
C GLU A 135 24.25 -39.21 -6.46
N VAL A 136 25.44 -38.71 -6.16
CA VAL A 136 25.66 -37.46 -5.44
C VAL A 136 26.58 -36.58 -6.26
N ALA A 137 26.20 -35.31 -6.41
CA ALA A 137 27.05 -34.25 -6.93
C ALA A 137 27.79 -33.55 -5.78
N TYR A 138 29.09 -33.31 -5.93
CA TYR A 138 29.88 -32.61 -4.92
C TYR A 138 30.84 -31.58 -5.55
N GLU A 139 31.28 -30.63 -4.75
CA GLU A 139 32.30 -29.66 -5.15
C GLU A 139 33.71 -30.24 -4.92
N ARG A 140 34.52 -30.36 -5.98
CA ARG A 140 35.88 -30.94 -5.90
C ARG A 140 36.76 -30.28 -4.83
N ASN A 141 36.64 -28.97 -4.68
CA ASN A 141 37.42 -28.18 -3.71
C ASN A 141 36.82 -28.19 -2.29
N ASN A 142 35.57 -28.64 -2.14
CA ASN A 142 34.88 -28.75 -0.85
C ASN A 142 33.89 -29.95 -0.87
N PRO A 143 34.38 -31.19 -0.71
CA PRO A 143 33.54 -32.38 -0.85
C PRO A 143 32.43 -32.49 0.21
N ASN A 144 32.55 -31.80 1.34
CA ASN A 144 31.50 -31.71 2.36
C ASN A 144 30.25 -30.98 1.84
N HIS A 145 30.38 -30.24 0.75
CA HIS A 145 29.26 -29.61 0.07
C HIS A 145 28.77 -30.52 -1.07
N SER A 146 27.83 -31.40 -0.72
CA SER A 146 27.33 -32.47 -1.58
C SER A 146 25.79 -32.58 -1.58
N PHE A 147 25.24 -33.04 -2.70
CA PHE A 147 23.80 -33.03 -2.99
C PHE A 147 23.39 -34.32 -3.71
N PRO A 148 22.33 -35.03 -3.28
CA PRO A 148 21.75 -36.14 -4.04
C PRO A 148 21.21 -35.65 -5.38
N VAL A 149 21.61 -36.29 -6.48
CA VAL A 149 21.13 -35.98 -7.82
C VAL A 149 19.64 -36.38 -7.93
N GLY A 150 18.82 -35.49 -8.48
CA GLY A 150 17.37 -35.74 -8.68
C GLY A 150 16.43 -35.11 -7.65
N GLU A 151 16.95 -34.59 -6.52
CA GLU A 151 16.11 -33.91 -5.51
C GLU A 151 15.67 -32.48 -5.90
N GLY A 152 16.28 -31.91 -6.94
CA GLY A 152 16.10 -30.52 -7.35
C GLY A 152 16.67 -29.52 -6.34
N SER A 153 16.68 -28.23 -6.68
CA SER A 153 17.01 -27.19 -5.70
C SER A 153 15.88 -27.11 -4.67
N LEU A 154 16.15 -27.53 -3.43
CA LEU A 154 15.17 -27.47 -2.32
C LEU A 154 14.86 -26.04 -1.88
N VAL A 155 15.70 -25.08 -2.27
CA VAL A 155 15.42 -23.67 -2.07
C VAL A 155 14.48 -23.24 -3.19
N SER A 156 13.18 -23.26 -2.89
CA SER A 156 12.17 -22.71 -3.79
C SER A 156 12.61 -21.32 -4.27
N PRO A 157 12.59 -21.05 -5.60
CA PRO A 157 12.96 -19.74 -6.13
C PRO A 157 12.06 -18.61 -5.60
N ALA A 158 10.93 -18.95 -4.99
CA ALA A 158 10.02 -18.01 -4.34
C ALA A 158 10.69 -17.18 -3.23
N MET A 159 11.60 -17.77 -2.43
CA MET A 159 12.26 -17.05 -1.33
C MET A 159 13.26 -16.00 -1.84
N PRO A 160 14.21 -16.34 -2.74
CA PRO A 160 15.06 -15.35 -3.39
C PRO A 160 14.27 -14.27 -4.14
N ALA A 161 13.18 -14.66 -4.83
CA ALA A 161 12.31 -13.72 -5.54
C ALA A 161 11.62 -12.75 -4.58
N ALA A 162 11.06 -13.22 -3.46
CA ALA A 162 10.41 -12.37 -2.46
C ALA A 162 11.39 -11.38 -1.81
N LEU A 163 12.60 -11.84 -1.44
CA LEU A 163 13.65 -10.97 -0.91
C LEU A 163 14.13 -9.95 -1.95
N SER A 164 14.13 -10.30 -3.23
CA SER A 164 14.47 -9.38 -4.31
C SER A 164 13.46 -8.25 -4.47
N VAL A 165 12.17 -8.53 -4.27
CA VAL A 165 11.13 -7.49 -4.27
C VAL A 165 11.38 -6.48 -3.14
N LEU A 166 11.68 -6.96 -1.93
CA LEU A 166 12.02 -6.09 -0.80
C LEU A 166 13.29 -5.27 -1.06
N GLY A 167 14.33 -5.90 -1.61
CA GLY A 167 15.56 -5.23 -2.01
C GLY A 167 15.33 -4.14 -3.06
N LEU A 168 14.48 -4.41 -4.06
CA LEU A 168 14.13 -3.46 -5.11
C LEU A 168 13.38 -2.25 -4.53
N VAL A 169 12.41 -2.49 -3.63
CA VAL A 169 11.68 -1.43 -2.93
C VAL A 169 12.64 -0.55 -2.12
N ALA A 170 13.59 -1.15 -1.40
CA ALA A 170 14.60 -0.41 -0.64
C ALA A 170 15.50 0.44 -1.55
N ILE A 171 15.92 -0.07 -2.71
CA ILE A 171 16.71 0.68 -3.70
C ILE A 171 15.89 1.86 -4.26
N ILE A 172 14.62 1.65 -4.59
CA ILE A 172 13.74 2.69 -5.13
C ILE A 172 13.55 3.80 -4.09
N VAL A 173 13.17 3.46 -2.86
CA VAL A 173 12.97 4.43 -1.77
C VAL A 173 14.29 5.14 -1.42
N GLY A 174 15.38 4.37 -1.30
CA GLY A 174 16.71 4.90 -1.03
C GLY A 174 17.20 5.84 -2.13
N GLY A 175 16.97 5.49 -3.40
CA GLY A 175 17.25 6.31 -4.57
C GLY A 175 16.53 7.65 -4.55
N TYR A 176 15.24 7.67 -4.18
CA TYR A 176 14.49 8.91 -4.01
C TYR A 176 15.05 9.80 -2.91
N LEU A 177 15.34 9.23 -1.74
CA LEU A 177 15.92 9.94 -0.61
C LEU A 177 17.32 10.48 -0.93
N PHE A 178 18.14 9.69 -1.64
CA PHE A 178 19.51 10.04 -2.04
C PHE A 178 19.56 11.16 -3.07
N ARG A 179 18.71 11.09 -4.10
CA ARG A 179 18.67 12.11 -5.16
C ARG A 179 18.03 13.41 -4.67
N GLY A 180 17.48 13.44 -3.45
CA GLY A 180 16.63 14.52 -2.96
C GLY A 180 15.43 14.77 -3.88
N SER A 181 15.15 13.81 -4.76
CA SER A 181 14.14 13.89 -5.79
C SER A 181 12.89 13.36 -5.13
N ARG A 182 11.95 14.28 -4.91
CA ARG A 182 10.58 13.90 -4.59
C ARG A 182 10.14 12.83 -5.60
N PRO A 183 9.41 11.79 -5.16
CA PRO A 183 8.93 10.73 -6.04
C PRO A 183 8.32 11.34 -7.31
N PRO A 184 8.47 10.68 -8.49
CA PRO A 184 7.91 11.17 -9.73
C PRO A 184 6.44 11.38 -9.44
N ARG A 185 6.07 12.66 -9.47
CA ARG A 185 4.70 13.09 -9.48
C ARG A 185 4.11 12.43 -10.72
N ARG A 186 3.43 11.28 -10.56
CA ARG A 186 2.30 10.94 -11.43
C ARG A 186 1.56 12.24 -11.60
N GLU A 187 1.34 12.67 -12.83
CA GLU A 187 0.67 13.91 -13.21
C GLU A 187 -0.69 14.03 -12.51
N THR A 188 -0.66 14.39 -11.24
CA THR A 188 -1.68 15.10 -10.52
C THR A 188 -1.24 16.53 -10.71
N MET A 189 -1.93 17.21 -11.61
CA MET A 189 -1.88 18.66 -11.71
C MET A 189 -1.76 19.28 -10.31
N GLN A 190 -0.73 20.11 -10.13
CA GLN A 190 -0.59 21.13 -9.08
C GLN A 190 -0.71 20.67 -7.61
N ALA A 191 0.46 20.52 -6.99
CA ALA A 191 0.68 20.73 -5.57
C ALA A 191 1.84 21.72 -5.38
N ALA A 192 1.51 22.99 -5.18
CA ALA A 192 1.94 23.61 -3.93
C ALA A 192 1.31 22.76 -2.82
N GLY A 193 2.06 22.31 -1.80
CA GLY A 193 1.56 21.32 -0.82
C GLY A 193 0.14 21.65 -0.38
N PRO A 194 -0.77 20.67 -0.21
CA PRO A 194 -2.17 21.01 -0.07
C PRO A 194 -2.30 21.80 1.22
N ARG A 195 -2.52 23.11 1.08
CA ARG A 195 -3.58 23.72 1.87
C ARG A 195 -4.80 22.89 1.50
N GLU A 196 -5.08 21.87 2.30
CA GLU A 196 -6.36 21.16 2.25
C GLU A 196 -7.42 22.24 2.17
N ASP A 197 -8.33 22.12 1.19
CA ASP A 197 -9.32 23.15 0.97
C ASP A 197 -10.08 23.36 2.29
N ILE A 198 -10.31 24.62 2.65
CA ILE A 198 -11.01 24.99 3.89
C ILE A 198 -12.35 24.26 3.99
N ARG A 199 -12.97 23.92 2.85
CA ARG A 199 -14.20 23.11 2.77
C ARG A 199 -14.00 21.67 3.23
N VAL A 200 -12.87 21.03 2.91
CA VAL A 200 -12.52 19.67 3.38
C VAL A 200 -12.31 19.67 4.89
N LEU A 201 -11.61 20.68 5.41
CA LEU A 201 -11.40 20.82 6.86
C LEU A 201 -12.72 21.05 7.60
N ARG A 202 -13.60 21.90 7.08
CA ARG A 202 -14.95 22.12 7.62
C ARG A 202 -15.80 20.84 7.60
N LEU A 203 -15.71 20.06 6.53
CA LEU A 203 -16.37 18.75 6.45
C LEU A 203 -15.88 17.82 7.55
N LEU A 204 -14.56 17.72 7.76
CA LEU A 204 -13.98 16.88 8.80
C LEU A 204 -14.38 17.31 10.20
N GLU A 205 -14.43 18.61 10.46
CA GLU A 205 -14.91 19.17 11.73
C GLU A 205 -16.39 18.81 11.97
N LYS A 206 -17.22 18.92 10.92
CA LYS A 206 -18.64 18.54 10.96
C LYS A 206 -18.85 17.05 11.23
N ILE A 207 -18.06 16.19 10.59
CA ILE A 207 -18.10 14.74 10.81
C ILE A 207 -17.73 14.42 12.26
N LYS A 208 -16.66 15.03 12.77
CA LYS A 208 -16.23 14.86 14.17
C LYS A 208 -17.28 15.34 15.16
N SER A 209 -18.00 16.44 14.86
CA SER A 209 -19.00 16.99 15.76
C SER A 209 -20.27 16.15 15.86
N HIS A 210 -20.55 15.29 14.89
CA HIS A 210 -21.79 14.49 14.83
C HIS A 210 -21.65 13.10 15.45
N SER A 211 -20.46 12.69 15.90
CA SER A 211 -20.18 11.37 16.49
C SER A 211 -20.74 10.18 15.68
N ALA A 212 -20.93 10.35 14.37
CA ALA A 212 -21.54 9.34 13.51
C ALA A 212 -20.52 8.26 13.15
N ALA A 213 -21.01 7.02 12.97
CA ALA A 213 -20.19 5.91 12.52
C ALA A 213 -19.70 6.19 11.08
N ILE A 214 -18.43 6.55 10.95
CA ILE A 214 -17.77 6.65 9.65
C ILE A 214 -17.60 5.24 9.09
N ALA A 215 -17.93 5.06 7.81
CA ALA A 215 -17.78 3.79 7.15
C ALA A 215 -17.16 3.94 5.75
N PHE A 216 -16.35 2.95 5.40
CA PHE A 216 -15.65 2.88 4.11
C PHE A 216 -16.01 1.59 3.37
N GLY A 217 -16.09 1.65 2.06
CA GLY A 217 -16.36 0.49 1.22
C GLY A 217 -15.80 0.66 -0.19
N SER A 218 -16.13 -0.29 -1.06
CA SER A 218 -15.86 -0.21 -2.48
C SER A 218 -17.07 -0.64 -3.29
N TYR A 219 -17.31 0.02 -4.42
CA TYR A 219 -18.39 -0.30 -5.34
C TYR A 219 -17.92 -0.07 -6.78
N GLN A 220 -18.00 -1.09 -7.63
CA GLN A 220 -17.64 -1.00 -9.06
C GLN A 220 -16.31 -0.26 -9.30
N SER A 221 -15.25 -0.66 -8.58
CA SER A 221 -13.89 -0.07 -8.58
C SER A 221 -13.72 1.33 -7.95
N GLN A 222 -14.79 1.98 -7.50
CA GLN A 222 -14.73 3.24 -6.77
C GLN A 222 -14.62 3.03 -5.27
N VAL A 223 -13.94 3.96 -4.60
CA VAL A 223 -13.94 4.08 -3.14
C VAL A 223 -15.24 4.72 -2.71
N VAL A 224 -15.89 4.12 -1.72
CA VAL A 224 -17.10 4.66 -1.09
C VAL A 224 -16.78 5.13 0.33
N PHE A 225 -17.16 6.37 0.63
CA PHE A 225 -17.08 6.97 1.96
C PHE A 225 -18.48 7.37 2.41
N SER A 226 -18.83 7.11 3.67
CA SER A 226 -20.09 7.59 4.25
C SER A 226 -19.93 7.97 5.72
N ASP A 227 -20.58 9.07 6.10
CA ASP A 227 -20.81 9.46 7.51
C ASP A 227 -22.29 9.28 7.93
N GLY A 228 -23.10 8.62 7.08
CA GLY A 228 -24.54 8.43 7.27
C GLY A 228 -25.42 9.60 6.81
N ARG A 229 -24.85 10.79 6.57
CA ARG A 229 -25.56 11.94 5.96
C ARG A 229 -25.06 12.26 4.57
N LEU A 230 -23.78 12.07 4.32
CA LEU A 230 -23.12 12.14 3.04
C LEU A 230 -22.63 10.73 2.70
N MET A 231 -22.88 10.29 1.47
CA MET A 231 -22.18 9.16 0.88
C MET A 231 -21.57 9.59 -0.44
N GLU A 232 -20.30 9.27 -0.62
CA GLU A 232 -19.51 9.70 -1.76
C GLU A 232 -18.82 8.52 -2.44
N MET A 233 -18.86 8.51 -3.77
CA MET A 233 -18.33 7.48 -4.64
C MET A 233 -17.33 8.11 -5.61
N ALA A 234 -16.06 7.77 -5.45
CA ALA A 234 -15.00 8.41 -6.20
C ALA A 234 -13.81 7.48 -6.44
N ASP A 235 -13.01 7.82 -7.44
CA ASP A 235 -11.79 7.07 -7.76
C ASP A 235 -10.72 7.24 -6.67
N SER A 236 -10.70 8.39 -5.99
CA SER A 236 -9.78 8.71 -4.90
C SER A 236 -10.35 9.81 -4.01
N LEU A 237 -10.23 9.68 -2.68
CA LEU A 237 -10.71 10.67 -1.68
C LEU A 237 -9.64 11.73 -1.36
N PRO A 238 -10.02 12.92 -0.82
CA PRO A 238 -9.07 13.86 -0.24
C PRO A 238 -8.19 13.19 0.82
N ALA A 239 -6.91 13.56 0.88
CA ALA A 239 -5.94 12.90 1.75
C ALA A 239 -6.36 12.95 3.23
N ALA A 240 -6.92 14.08 3.67
CA ALA A 240 -7.42 14.24 5.03
C ALA A 240 -8.62 13.31 5.39
N ILE A 241 -9.42 12.89 4.40
CA ILE A 241 -10.48 11.88 4.58
C ILE A 241 -9.90 10.46 4.48
N GLU A 242 -8.94 10.26 3.57
CA GLU A 242 -8.31 8.95 3.36
C GLU A 242 -7.57 8.44 4.60
N VAL A 243 -6.95 9.33 5.38
CA VAL A 243 -6.34 8.98 6.68
C VAL A 243 -7.36 8.40 7.67
N LEU A 244 -8.63 8.78 7.58
CA LEU A 244 -9.67 8.20 8.45
C LEU A 244 -9.95 6.73 8.12
N ARG A 245 -9.58 6.24 6.93
CA ARG A 245 -9.82 4.84 6.54
C ARG A 245 -9.15 3.85 7.48
N ASP A 246 -7.94 4.16 7.95
CA ASP A 246 -7.20 3.29 8.86
C ASP A 246 -7.70 3.39 10.31
N LEU A 247 -8.41 4.47 10.64
CA LEU A 247 -8.92 4.75 11.99
C LEU A 247 -10.31 4.15 12.24
N PHE A 248 -11.10 3.92 11.18
CA PHE A 248 -12.47 3.42 11.29
C PHE A 248 -12.62 2.08 10.57
N ALA A 249 -12.80 0.99 11.34
CA ALA A 249 -12.89 -0.38 10.81
C ALA A 249 -14.26 -0.75 10.20
N ASN A 250 -15.24 0.16 10.21
CA ASN A 250 -16.58 -0.12 9.70
C ASN A 250 -16.55 -0.25 8.17
N ARG A 251 -16.91 -1.45 7.67
CA ARG A 251 -16.98 -1.73 6.24
C ARG A 251 -18.42 -1.63 5.73
N LEU A 252 -18.63 -0.83 4.69
CA LEU A 252 -19.87 -0.81 3.92
C LEU A 252 -19.89 -2.01 2.96
N SER A 253 -20.86 -2.90 3.12
CA SER A 253 -21.10 -3.97 2.13
C SER A 253 -21.71 -3.40 0.85
N GLU A 254 -21.45 -4.07 -0.28
CA GLU A 254 -22.02 -3.70 -1.58
C GLU A 254 -23.56 -3.63 -1.54
N ASP A 255 -24.20 -4.55 -0.80
CA ASP A 255 -25.65 -4.56 -0.62
C ASP A 255 -26.16 -3.36 0.18
N SER A 256 -25.40 -2.89 1.16
CA SER A 256 -25.76 -1.70 1.94
C SER A 256 -25.67 -0.44 1.08
N ILE A 257 -24.66 -0.38 0.20
CA ILE A 257 -24.48 0.70 -0.77
C ILE A 257 -25.67 0.71 -1.73
N LYS A 258 -26.01 -0.42 -2.36
CA LYS A 258 -27.14 -0.55 -3.31
C LYS A 258 -28.48 -0.07 -2.74
N ARG A 259 -28.73 -0.25 -1.44
CA ARG A 259 -29.98 0.19 -0.79
C ARG A 259 -30.08 1.72 -0.63
N VAL A 260 -28.95 2.41 -0.58
CA VAL A 260 -28.88 3.87 -0.43
C VAL A 260 -28.85 4.56 -1.79
N LEU A 261 -28.39 3.88 -2.83
CA LEU A 261 -28.38 4.43 -4.19
C LEU A 261 -29.82 4.70 -4.65
N PRO A 262 -30.10 5.88 -5.21
CA PRO A 262 -31.37 6.14 -5.85
C PRO A 262 -31.51 5.21 -7.07
N ALA A 263 -32.73 4.74 -7.35
CA ALA A 263 -32.98 3.93 -8.54
C ALA A 263 -32.60 4.72 -9.81
N ASP A 264 -31.79 4.11 -10.68
CA ASP A 264 -31.33 4.67 -11.96
C ASP A 264 -32.45 5.35 -12.70
N HIS A 265 -32.30 6.65 -13.00
CA HIS A 265 -33.16 7.56 -13.77
C HIS A 265 -34.60 7.09 -14.04
N GLY A 266 -35.28 6.58 -13.01
CA GLY A 266 -36.58 5.95 -13.11
C GLY A 266 -37.68 6.97 -12.85
N GLY A 267 -37.88 7.88 -13.80
CA GLY A 267 -39.08 8.72 -13.95
C GLY A 267 -39.45 9.71 -12.83
N LYS A 268 -38.79 9.71 -11.67
CA LYS A 268 -39.14 10.55 -10.50
C LYS A 268 -38.04 11.51 -10.03
N ALA A 269 -36.91 11.55 -10.73
CA ALA A 269 -35.83 12.48 -10.43
C ALA A 269 -36.15 13.86 -11.03
N GLU A 270 -36.28 14.89 -10.21
CA GLU A 270 -36.50 16.25 -10.68
C GLU A 270 -35.20 17.04 -10.62
N LYS A 271 -34.90 17.79 -11.69
CA LYS A 271 -33.80 18.76 -11.70
C LYS A 271 -34.16 19.88 -10.73
N VAL A 272 -33.21 20.22 -9.86
CA VAL A 272 -33.47 21.11 -8.75
C VAL A 272 -33.04 22.55 -9.05
N GLU A 273 -33.78 23.49 -8.50
CA GLU A 273 -33.33 24.86 -8.28
C GLU A 273 -32.74 24.97 -6.88
N VAL A 274 -31.58 25.60 -6.75
CA VAL A 274 -30.85 25.68 -5.47
C VAL A 274 -30.69 27.14 -5.07
N GLU A 275 -31.22 27.46 -3.89
CA GLU A 275 -31.13 28.79 -3.30
C GLU A 275 -30.43 28.70 -1.94
N ARG A 276 -29.48 29.60 -1.68
CA ARG A 276 -28.79 29.67 -0.38
C ARG A 276 -29.63 30.49 0.59
N LYS A 277 -30.05 29.88 1.70
CA LYS A 277 -30.74 30.60 2.79
C LYS A 277 -29.77 31.41 3.63
N VAL A 278 -30.31 32.48 4.23
CA VAL A 278 -29.62 33.35 5.19
C VAL A 278 -29.07 32.57 6.40
N SER A 279 -29.67 31.42 6.73
CA SER A 279 -29.21 30.54 7.83
C SER A 279 -27.97 29.70 7.51
N GLY A 280 -27.37 29.84 6.32
CA GLY A 280 -26.20 29.06 5.93
C GLY A 280 -26.56 27.60 5.58
N ASN A 281 -27.76 27.37 5.03
CA ASN A 281 -28.18 26.09 4.48
C ASN A 281 -28.71 26.31 3.05
N TYR A 282 -28.66 25.27 2.22
CA TYR A 282 -29.23 25.34 0.87
C TYR A 282 -30.66 24.81 0.87
N GLN A 283 -31.60 25.61 0.37
CA GLN A 283 -32.92 25.12 -0.01
C GLN A 283 -32.85 24.61 -1.44
N ILE A 284 -33.24 23.36 -1.60
CA ILE A 284 -33.35 22.68 -2.88
C ILE A 284 -34.84 22.59 -3.20
N SER A 285 -35.26 23.29 -4.24
CA SER A 285 -36.64 23.37 -4.70
C SER A 285 -36.79 22.55 -5.98
N THR A 286 -37.82 21.72 -6.02
CA THR A 286 -38.28 21.01 -7.22
C THR A 286 -39.68 21.51 -7.58
N ARG A 287 -40.28 20.98 -8.66
CA ARG A 287 -41.66 21.35 -9.01
C ARG A 287 -42.66 20.85 -7.96
N THR A 288 -42.34 19.77 -7.26
CA THR A 288 -43.27 19.08 -6.37
C THR A 288 -42.97 19.25 -4.88
N HIS A 289 -41.75 19.58 -4.50
CA HIS A 289 -41.35 19.67 -3.10
C HIS A 289 -40.07 20.50 -2.89
N THR A 290 -39.85 20.91 -1.65
CA THR A 290 -38.63 21.59 -1.21
C THR A 290 -37.96 20.79 -0.11
N CYS A 291 -36.62 20.72 -0.11
CA CYS A 291 -35.84 20.13 0.97
C CYS A 291 -34.64 21.03 1.33
N ILE A 292 -34.07 20.80 2.50
CA ILE A 292 -32.95 21.61 3.01
C ILE A 292 -31.72 20.72 3.13
N VAL A 293 -30.58 21.24 2.67
CA VAL A 293 -29.28 20.57 2.73
C VAL A 293 -28.30 21.43 3.51
N ASP A 294 -27.49 20.77 4.32
CA ASP A 294 -26.40 21.42 5.06
C ASP A 294 -25.37 22.02 4.10
N GLU A 295 -24.99 23.29 4.32
CA GLU A 295 -24.02 24.00 3.49
C GLU A 295 -22.68 23.30 3.42
N VAL A 296 -22.22 22.67 4.50
CA VAL A 296 -20.89 22.04 4.54
C VAL A 296 -20.80 20.88 3.55
N TYR A 297 -21.83 20.04 3.51
CA TYR A 297 -21.88 18.91 2.57
C TYR A 297 -22.04 19.40 1.13
N TYR A 298 -22.93 20.37 0.90
CA TYR A 298 -23.20 20.88 -0.44
C TYR A 298 -21.98 21.61 -1.04
N ASP A 299 -21.34 22.50 -0.28
CA ASP A 299 -20.16 23.26 -0.72
C ASP A 299 -18.96 22.38 -1.01
N TYR A 300 -18.77 21.32 -0.21
CA TYR A 300 -17.74 20.32 -0.44
C TYR A 300 -17.97 19.57 -1.76
N LEU A 301 -19.20 19.09 -2.01
CA LEU A 301 -19.51 18.39 -3.24
C LEU A 301 -19.45 19.28 -4.48
N LYS A 302 -19.87 20.54 -4.40
CA LYS A 302 -19.73 21.49 -5.51
C LYS A 302 -18.29 21.93 -5.75
N MET A 303 -17.42 21.89 -4.74
CA MET A 303 -15.98 22.05 -4.94
C MET A 303 -15.39 20.86 -5.67
N ARG A 304 -15.78 19.63 -5.28
CA ARG A 304 -15.20 18.41 -5.85
C ARG A 304 -15.77 18.04 -7.23
N TYR A 305 -17.05 18.30 -7.45
CA TYR A 305 -17.78 18.02 -8.68
C TYR A 305 -18.47 19.30 -9.17
N PRO A 306 -17.71 20.29 -9.68
CA PRO A 306 -18.27 21.60 -10.06
C PRO A 306 -19.30 21.52 -11.18
N ARG A 307 -19.23 20.48 -12.01
CA ARG A 307 -20.16 20.21 -13.11
C ARG A 307 -21.28 19.24 -12.75
N ALA A 308 -21.36 18.79 -11.50
CA ALA A 308 -22.40 17.83 -11.13
C ALA A 308 -23.79 18.45 -11.21
N GLU A 309 -24.66 17.78 -11.93
CA GLU A 309 -26.10 17.99 -11.90
C GLU A 309 -26.68 17.40 -10.63
N VAL A 310 -27.64 18.11 -10.03
CA VAL A 310 -28.23 17.76 -8.75
C VAL A 310 -29.67 17.34 -8.99
N PHE A 311 -30.06 16.20 -8.41
CA PHE A 311 -31.38 15.63 -8.54
C PHE A 311 -31.97 15.30 -7.17
N SER A 312 -33.26 15.57 -7.00
CA SER A 312 -34.02 15.16 -5.83
C SER A 312 -35.08 14.12 -6.22
N TYR A 313 -35.29 13.15 -5.32
CA TYR A 313 -36.24 12.05 -5.50
C TYR A 313 -37.42 12.14 -4.51
N GLY A 314 -37.48 13.20 -3.70
CA GLY A 314 -38.51 13.43 -2.69
C GLY A 314 -38.01 14.23 -1.48
N PRO A 315 -38.91 14.79 -0.66
CA PRO A 315 -38.55 15.72 0.42
C PRO A 315 -37.69 15.09 1.53
N ALA A 316 -37.80 13.78 1.75
CA ALA A 316 -37.01 13.01 2.73
C ALA A 316 -36.08 11.99 2.07
N LYS A 317 -35.89 12.05 0.75
CA LYS A 317 -35.03 11.13 -0.01
C LYS A 317 -33.64 11.74 -0.21
N PRO A 318 -32.60 10.91 -0.39
CA PRO A 318 -31.27 11.40 -0.70
C PRO A 318 -31.28 12.25 -1.98
N ILE A 319 -30.50 13.33 -1.96
CA ILE A 319 -30.24 14.17 -3.11
C ILE A 319 -28.98 13.67 -3.78
N ALA A 320 -29.04 13.45 -5.09
CA ALA A 320 -27.96 12.84 -5.85
C ALA A 320 -27.20 13.84 -6.71
N PHE A 321 -25.90 13.64 -6.81
CA PHE A 321 -24.97 14.43 -7.61
C PHE A 321 -24.44 13.54 -8.74
N TYR A 322 -24.82 13.85 -9.97
CA TYR A 322 -24.35 13.16 -11.16
C TYR A 322 -23.39 14.04 -11.95
N GLN A 323 -22.24 13.50 -12.34
CA GLN A 323 -21.34 14.18 -13.25
C GLN A 323 -21.05 13.27 -14.44
N ASP A 324 -21.31 13.77 -15.65
CA ASP A 324 -21.12 13.03 -16.90
C ASP A 324 -21.91 11.69 -16.90
N GLY A 325 -23.11 11.69 -16.31
CA GLY A 325 -23.98 10.51 -16.19
C GLY A 325 -23.59 9.52 -15.09
N ILE A 326 -22.49 9.77 -14.36
CA ILE A 326 -22.01 8.91 -13.28
C ILE A 326 -22.44 9.50 -11.92
N LEU A 327 -23.05 8.68 -11.07
CA LEU A 327 -23.36 9.07 -9.69
C LEU A 327 -22.06 9.24 -8.89
N ARG A 328 -21.82 10.45 -8.38
CA ARG A 328 -20.62 10.80 -7.61
C ARG A 328 -20.87 10.90 -6.11
N ALA A 329 -22.04 11.36 -5.71
CA ALA A 329 -22.38 11.48 -4.29
C ALA A 329 -23.88 11.55 -4.06
N VAL A 330 -24.29 11.23 -2.84
CA VAL A 330 -25.62 11.49 -2.31
C VAL A 330 -25.54 12.18 -0.95
N VAL A 331 -26.48 13.09 -0.69
CA VAL A 331 -26.61 13.80 0.59
C VAL A 331 -28.03 13.67 1.10
N MET A 332 -28.16 13.33 2.38
CA MET A 332 -29.43 13.27 3.08
C MET A 332 -29.94 14.68 3.38
N PRO A 333 -31.20 15.00 3.07
CA PRO A 333 -31.79 16.26 3.49
C PRO A 333 -31.88 16.33 5.02
N MET A 334 -31.76 17.54 5.56
CA MET A 334 -32.00 17.78 6.97
C MET A 334 -33.47 17.55 7.28
N ARG A 335 -33.76 16.87 8.40
CA ARG A 335 -35.12 16.83 8.92
C ARG A 335 -35.49 18.25 9.35
N GLY A 336 -36.53 18.80 8.72
CA GLY A 336 -37.13 20.08 9.08
C GLY A 336 -37.81 20.01 10.43
#